data_AF-A0A3D3R9B3-F1
#
_entry.id   AF-A0A3D3R9B3-F1
#
_cell.length_a   1.000
_cell.length_b   1.000
_cell.length_c   1.000
_cell.angle_alpha   90.00
_cell.angle_beta   90.00
_cell.angle_gamma   90.00
#
_symmetry.space_group_name_H-M   'P 1'
#
loop_
_entity.id
_entity.type
_entity.pdbx_description
1 polymer ?
#
loop_
_entity_poly.entity_id
_entity_poly.type
_entity_poly.pdbx_seq_one_letter_code
_entity_poly.pdbx_strand_id
1 'polypeptide(L)'
;MRRVFLVSLLVLFVVSCMPSLVRAMGEETFGNQPLNALNYKDWPGLVPVINHGSRVYHVWVNGNEYAYYRGDIDALHDVLQKFAATNQQQHEVVLRPGPASTKSFRQTKTIPFHWDLHLVGGIARAIAKKDQGEKIWNPYPMLSIYIDETIPLDQLKFPAGVTLLELTDLEKRFSGGLTSSDITVRGWDAGLLARLNPYSSSNMNAIAKLLDDNEVWVRLNTAGALAVFGKKATPLLPDLKSRLDTDDAALKKRLAETIKIIEAAPDKSKAEKQHQEILKQISRFLKTRER
;
A
#
# COMPACT_ATOMS: atom_id res chain seq x y z
N MET A 1 -41.49 -17.18 -46.13
CA MET A 1 -41.40 -16.81 -44.70
C MET A 1 -40.82 -17.95 -43.84
N ARG A 2 -39.58 -18.39 -44.09
CA ARG A 2 -38.94 -19.44 -43.23
C ARG A 2 -37.41 -19.41 -43.19
N ARG A 3 -36.77 -18.42 -43.82
CA ARG A 3 -35.30 -18.27 -43.86
C ARG A 3 -34.75 -17.01 -43.17
N VAL A 4 -35.61 -16.08 -42.74
CA VAL A 4 -35.18 -14.84 -42.07
C VAL A 4 -35.08 -15.00 -40.55
N PHE A 5 -35.76 -15.99 -39.95
CA PHE A 5 -35.75 -16.19 -38.50
C PHE A 5 -34.54 -16.97 -37.95
N LEU A 6 -33.76 -17.66 -38.80
CA LEU A 6 -32.62 -18.45 -38.32
C LEU A 6 -31.32 -17.64 -38.18
N VAL A 7 -31.19 -16.50 -38.87
CA VAL A 7 -29.98 -15.66 -38.79
C VAL A 7 -30.03 -14.74 -37.57
N SER A 8 -31.23 -14.34 -37.12
CA SER A 8 -31.41 -13.47 -35.96
C SER A 8 -31.13 -14.17 -34.62
N LEU A 9 -31.33 -15.50 -34.52
CA LEU A 9 -31.03 -16.25 -33.30
C LEU A 9 -29.54 -16.52 -33.12
N LEU A 10 -28.76 -16.62 -34.21
CA LEU A 10 -27.32 -16.87 -34.13
C LEU A 10 -26.54 -15.62 -33.69
N VAL A 11 -27.02 -14.42 -34.05
CA VAL A 11 -26.40 -13.15 -33.63
C VAL A 11 -26.65 -12.86 -32.14
N LEU A 12 -27.81 -13.25 -31.59
CA LEU A 12 -28.07 -13.09 -30.16
C LEU A 12 -27.27 -14.07 -29.28
N PHE A 13 -26.97 -15.28 -29.76
CA PHE A 13 -26.20 -16.26 -28.98
C PHE A 13 -24.69 -15.96 -28.92
N VAL A 14 -24.13 -15.27 -29.92
CA VAL A 14 -22.73 -14.83 -29.89
C VAL A 14 -22.53 -13.64 -28.94
N VAL A 15 -23.56 -12.80 -28.75
CA VAL A 15 -23.51 -11.69 -27.78
C VAL A 15 -23.64 -12.18 -26.34
N SER A 16 -24.30 -13.32 -26.08
CA SER A 16 -24.36 -13.94 -24.74
C SER A 16 -23.14 -14.80 -24.36
N CYS A 17 -22.27 -15.13 -25.32
CA CYS A 17 -21.00 -15.84 -25.10
C CYS A 17 -19.78 -14.92 -25.06
N MET A 18 -19.98 -13.60 -25.20
CA MET A 18 -19.01 -12.66 -24.66
C MET A 18 -19.09 -12.84 -23.15
N PRO A 19 -18.02 -13.30 -22.45
CA PRO A 19 -18.02 -13.19 -21.01
C PRO A 19 -18.37 -11.73 -20.74
N SER A 20 -19.51 -11.50 -20.10
CA SER A 20 -19.80 -10.20 -19.53
C SER A 20 -18.50 -9.77 -18.88
N LEU A 21 -17.93 -8.66 -19.36
CA LEU A 21 -16.79 -8.01 -18.73
C LEU A 21 -17.28 -7.56 -17.36
N VAL A 22 -17.45 -8.52 -16.44
CA VAL A 22 -17.36 -8.32 -15.02
C VAL A 22 -15.92 -7.88 -14.88
N ARG A 23 -15.69 -6.59 -15.05
CA ARG A 23 -14.42 -5.96 -14.74
C ARG A 23 -14.20 -6.32 -13.30
N ALA A 24 -13.29 -7.27 -13.06
CA ALA A 24 -12.93 -7.62 -11.72
C ALA A 24 -12.51 -6.31 -11.03
N MET A 25 -13.08 -6.03 -9.86
CA MET A 25 -12.73 -4.84 -9.07
C MET A 25 -11.28 -4.91 -8.54
N GLY A 26 -10.53 -5.96 -8.90
CA GLY A 26 -9.09 -6.04 -8.80
C GLY A 26 -8.48 -6.97 -9.86
N GLU A 27 -7.29 -6.62 -10.32
CA GLU A 27 -6.48 -7.34 -11.30
C GLU A 27 -5.07 -7.50 -10.74
N GLU A 28 -4.40 -8.62 -11.05
CA GLU A 28 -3.00 -8.84 -10.71
C GLU A 28 -2.26 -9.48 -11.90
N THR A 29 -1.00 -9.09 -12.08
CA THR A 29 -0.11 -9.70 -13.08
C THR A 29 1.24 -10.03 -12.44
N PHE A 30 1.80 -11.18 -12.82
CA PHE A 30 3.12 -11.62 -12.36
C PHE A 30 4.15 -11.43 -13.46
N GLY A 31 5.36 -11.00 -13.07
CA GLY A 31 6.43 -10.65 -14.00
C GLY A 31 6.28 -9.25 -14.59
N ASN A 32 6.87 -9.07 -15.77
CA ASN A 32 7.04 -7.79 -16.44
C ASN A 32 6.27 -7.66 -17.77
N GLN A 33 5.27 -8.52 -18.02
CA GLN A 33 4.46 -8.45 -19.24
C GLN A 33 3.86 -7.04 -19.39
N PRO A 34 4.13 -6.31 -20.49
CA PRO A 34 3.77 -4.90 -20.61
C PRO A 34 2.28 -4.66 -20.38
N LEU A 35 1.97 -3.73 -19.49
CA LEU A 35 0.62 -3.23 -19.26
C LEU A 35 0.28 -2.21 -20.35
N ASN A 36 -1.00 -2.17 -20.73
CA ASN A 36 -1.48 -1.34 -21.83
C ASN A 36 -1.33 0.16 -21.49
N ALA A 37 -0.57 0.89 -22.31
CA ALA A 37 -0.34 2.33 -22.15
C ALA A 37 -1.64 3.16 -22.09
N LEU A 38 -2.73 2.69 -22.72
CA LEU A 38 -4.03 3.37 -22.71
C LEU A 38 -4.66 3.44 -21.30
N ASN A 39 -4.21 2.62 -20.36
CA ASN A 39 -4.67 2.65 -18.96
C ASN A 39 -4.06 3.79 -18.15
N TYR A 40 -3.01 4.44 -18.66
CA TYR A 40 -2.18 5.41 -17.92
C TYR A 40 -2.27 6.83 -18.47
N LYS A 41 -3.40 7.18 -19.09
CA LYS A 41 -3.63 8.53 -19.66
C LYS A 41 -3.56 9.65 -18.62
N ASP A 42 -3.95 9.34 -17.38
CA ASP A 42 -3.88 10.28 -16.26
C ASP A 42 -2.46 10.49 -15.75
N TRP A 43 -1.51 9.64 -16.17
CA TRP A 43 -0.12 9.64 -15.71
C TRP A 43 0.85 9.76 -16.91
N PRO A 44 0.86 10.92 -17.60
CA PRO A 44 1.68 11.11 -18.79
C PRO A 44 3.17 10.89 -18.50
N GLY A 45 3.81 10.09 -19.35
CA GLY A 45 5.22 9.74 -19.24
C GLY A 45 5.55 8.58 -18.28
N LEU A 46 4.56 8.00 -17.59
CA LEU A 46 4.81 7.00 -16.54
C LEU A 46 4.93 5.56 -17.05
N VAL A 47 4.45 5.27 -18.26
CA VAL A 47 4.49 3.92 -18.86
C VAL A 47 5.90 3.28 -18.84
N PRO A 48 7.01 4.00 -19.13
CA PRO A 48 8.37 3.45 -19.03
C PRO A 48 8.76 3.00 -17.62
N VAL A 49 8.21 3.62 -16.58
CA VAL A 49 8.43 3.22 -15.18
C VAL A 49 7.57 1.99 -14.86
N ILE A 50 6.28 2.04 -15.18
CA ILE A 50 5.32 0.95 -14.94
C ILE A 50 5.77 -0.35 -15.63
N ASN A 51 6.20 -0.26 -16.88
CA ASN A 51 6.64 -1.40 -17.69
C ASN A 51 8.16 -1.60 -17.65
N HIS A 52 8.86 -1.05 -16.65
CA HIS A 52 10.28 -1.27 -16.51
C HIS A 52 10.60 -2.77 -16.39
N GLY A 53 11.71 -3.21 -17.00
CA GLY A 53 12.05 -4.63 -17.13
C GLY A 53 12.24 -5.37 -15.80
N SER A 54 12.52 -4.63 -14.72
CA SER A 54 12.65 -5.16 -13.35
C SER A 54 11.32 -5.42 -12.63
N ARG A 55 10.16 -5.14 -13.26
CA ARG A 55 8.86 -5.40 -12.62
C ARG A 55 8.67 -6.89 -12.39
N VAL A 56 8.33 -7.27 -11.16
CA VAL A 56 8.09 -8.66 -10.78
C VAL A 56 6.63 -8.94 -10.47
N TYR A 57 5.85 -7.89 -10.16
CA TYR A 57 4.44 -8.02 -9.81
C TYR A 57 3.73 -6.70 -10.00
N HIS A 58 2.46 -6.77 -10.36
CA HIS A 58 1.57 -5.62 -10.43
C HIS A 58 0.19 -6.02 -9.90
N VAL A 59 -0.44 -5.08 -9.22
CA VAL A 59 -1.79 -5.23 -8.71
C VAL A 59 -2.52 -3.91 -8.83
N TRP A 60 -3.77 -3.97 -9.25
CA TRP A 60 -4.69 -2.85 -9.29
C TRP A 60 -5.97 -3.28 -8.58
N VAL A 61 -6.44 -2.49 -7.61
CA VAL A 61 -7.72 -2.73 -6.94
C VAL A 61 -8.46 -1.41 -6.80
N ASN A 62 -9.57 -1.24 -7.52
CA ASN A 62 -10.41 -0.05 -7.45
C ASN A 62 -9.66 1.29 -7.66
N GLY A 63 -8.55 1.27 -8.40
CA GLY A 63 -7.71 2.44 -8.63
C GLY A 63 -6.56 2.61 -7.62
N ASN A 64 -6.48 1.78 -6.58
CA ASN A 64 -5.28 1.65 -5.78
C ASN A 64 -4.33 0.66 -6.47
N GLU A 65 -3.23 1.17 -7.02
CA GLU A 65 -2.37 0.40 -7.90
C GLU A 65 -0.93 0.42 -7.43
N TYR A 66 -0.31 -0.76 -7.45
CA TYR A 66 1.11 -0.93 -7.15
C TYR A 66 1.79 -1.72 -8.26
N ALA A 67 2.96 -1.23 -8.69
CA ALA A 67 3.93 -2.01 -9.41
C ALA A 67 5.14 -2.27 -8.51
N TYR A 68 5.57 -3.53 -8.39
CA TYR A 68 6.67 -3.96 -7.54
C TYR A 68 7.82 -4.45 -8.39
N TYR A 69 9.04 -4.08 -8.01
CA TYR A 69 10.23 -4.27 -8.82
C TYR A 69 11.35 -4.91 -8.02
N ARG A 70 12.12 -5.76 -8.69
CA ARG A 70 13.30 -6.39 -8.12
C ARG A 70 14.44 -6.31 -9.11
N GLY A 71 15.54 -5.71 -8.70
CA GLY A 71 16.74 -5.54 -9.50
C GLY A 71 17.90 -5.02 -8.66
N ASP A 72 19.00 -4.70 -9.31
CA ASP A 72 20.18 -4.09 -8.72
C ASP A 72 20.09 -2.54 -8.71
N ILE A 73 21.18 -1.92 -8.28
CA ILE A 73 21.31 -0.46 -8.17
C ILE A 73 21.22 0.23 -9.54
N ASP A 74 21.70 -0.40 -10.61
CA ASP A 74 21.67 0.17 -11.97
C ASP A 74 20.25 0.19 -12.53
N ALA A 75 19.50 -0.90 -12.34
CA ALA A 75 18.08 -0.95 -12.67
C ALA A 75 17.27 0.07 -11.86
N LEU A 76 17.62 0.30 -10.60
CA LEU A 76 16.98 1.34 -9.78
C LEU A 76 17.31 2.75 -10.28
N HIS A 77 18.56 3.03 -10.65
CA HIS A 77 18.94 4.32 -11.22
C HIS A 77 18.22 4.60 -12.54
N ASP A 78 18.06 3.61 -13.41
CA ASP A 78 17.29 3.75 -14.65
C ASP A 78 15.81 4.08 -14.37
N VAL A 79 15.20 3.40 -13.38
CA VAL A 79 13.84 3.70 -12.90
C VAL A 79 13.73 5.12 -12.36
N LEU A 80 14.68 5.57 -11.53
CA LEU A 80 14.69 6.92 -10.98
C LEU A 80 14.78 7.99 -12.06
N GLN A 81 15.65 7.81 -13.06
CA GLN A 81 15.75 8.73 -14.20
C GLN A 81 14.44 8.80 -14.98
N LYS A 82 13.83 7.64 -15.28
CA LYS A 82 12.53 7.57 -15.97
C LYS A 82 11.41 8.22 -15.15
N PHE A 83 11.42 8.02 -13.83
CA PHE A 83 10.45 8.60 -12.92
C PHE A 83 10.56 10.13 -12.89
N ALA A 84 11.77 10.67 -12.69
CA ALA A 84 12.02 12.11 -12.68
C ALA A 84 11.70 12.79 -14.03
N ALA A 85 11.82 12.07 -15.14
CA ALA A 85 11.48 12.58 -16.47
C ALA A 85 9.97 12.61 -16.78
N THR A 86 9.12 12.10 -15.87
CA THR A 86 7.66 12.09 -16.09
C THR A 86 7.05 13.47 -15.94
N ASN A 87 5.94 13.71 -16.67
CA ASN A 87 5.19 14.97 -16.57
C ASN A 87 4.21 14.92 -15.39
N GLN A 88 4.75 14.88 -14.17
CA GLN A 88 4.00 14.86 -12.92
C GLN A 88 4.23 16.15 -12.15
N GLN A 89 3.26 16.54 -11.33
CA GLN A 89 3.40 17.74 -10.49
C GLN A 89 4.38 17.52 -9.32
N GLN A 90 4.58 16.27 -8.92
CA GLN A 90 5.47 15.88 -7.84
C GLN A 90 6.16 14.56 -8.17
N HIS A 91 7.40 14.42 -7.70
CA HIS A 91 8.21 13.20 -7.83
C HIS A 91 8.72 12.81 -6.44
N GLU A 92 7.82 12.28 -5.62
CA GLU A 92 8.18 11.83 -4.27
C GLU A 92 8.82 10.45 -4.31
N VAL A 93 10.00 10.35 -3.68
CA VAL A 93 10.73 9.10 -3.48
C VAL A 93 10.95 8.89 -1.98
N VAL A 94 10.44 7.78 -1.46
CA VAL A 94 10.49 7.47 -0.03
C VAL A 94 11.53 6.38 0.21
N LEU A 95 12.49 6.66 1.08
CA LEU A 95 13.47 5.66 1.52
C LEU A 95 12.94 4.90 2.73
N ARG A 96 12.96 3.57 2.66
CA ARG A 96 12.38 2.67 3.66
C ARG A 96 13.35 1.55 4.02
N PRO A 97 13.28 0.99 5.24
CA PRO A 97 14.06 -0.19 5.57
C PRO A 97 13.60 -1.43 4.81
N GLY A 98 14.53 -2.10 4.13
CA GLY A 98 14.36 -3.44 3.59
C GLY A 98 14.74 -4.54 4.60
N PRO A 99 14.64 -5.82 4.19
CA PRO A 99 14.06 -6.29 2.94
C PRO A 99 12.54 -6.13 2.90
N ALA A 100 11.96 -6.05 1.69
CA ALA A 100 10.52 -5.89 1.50
C ALA A 100 9.88 -7.06 0.77
N SER A 101 8.61 -7.33 1.10
CA SER A 101 7.79 -8.27 0.37
C SER A 101 6.31 -7.95 0.49
N THR A 102 5.53 -8.38 -0.50
CA THR A 102 4.07 -8.23 -0.51
C THR A 102 3.41 -9.59 -0.75
N LYS A 103 2.13 -9.70 -0.43
CA LYS A 103 1.30 -10.86 -0.80
C LYS A 103 0.59 -10.56 -2.12
N SER A 104 0.49 -11.56 -2.97
CA SER A 104 -0.37 -11.50 -4.16
C SER A 104 -1.81 -11.16 -3.77
N PHE A 105 -2.61 -10.61 -4.68
CA PHE A 105 -3.99 -10.23 -4.42
C PHE A 105 -4.82 -11.39 -3.88
N ARG A 106 -4.61 -12.60 -4.43
CA ARG A 106 -5.26 -13.84 -3.98
C ARG A 106 -4.57 -14.53 -2.79
N GLN A 107 -3.57 -13.89 -2.20
CA GLN A 107 -2.77 -14.39 -1.07
C GLN A 107 -2.06 -15.74 -1.30
N THR A 108 -1.84 -16.13 -2.57
CA THR A 108 -1.20 -17.40 -2.95
C THR A 108 0.33 -17.32 -3.01
N LYS A 109 0.91 -16.12 -3.17
CA LYS A 109 2.36 -15.92 -3.29
C LYS A 109 2.87 -14.81 -2.38
N THR A 110 4.11 -14.94 -1.95
CA THR A 110 4.91 -13.85 -1.39
C THR A 110 5.86 -13.36 -2.49
N ILE A 111 5.86 -12.06 -2.75
CA ILE A 111 6.68 -11.43 -3.78
C ILE A 111 7.71 -10.54 -3.09
N PRO A 112 9.01 -10.91 -3.07
CA PRO A 112 10.07 -10.01 -2.63
C PRO A 112 10.34 -8.94 -3.68
N PHE A 113 10.65 -7.72 -3.24
CA PHE A 113 10.92 -6.58 -4.10
C PHE A 113 11.87 -5.59 -3.41
N HIS A 114 12.50 -4.72 -4.18
CA HIS A 114 13.44 -3.69 -3.68
C HIS A 114 12.88 -2.27 -3.84
N TRP A 115 11.92 -2.06 -4.74
CA TRP A 115 11.16 -0.82 -4.83
C TRP A 115 9.75 -1.06 -5.36
N ASP A 116 8.85 -0.12 -5.08
CA ASP A 116 7.49 -0.09 -5.63
C ASP A 116 7.09 1.30 -6.09
N LEU A 117 6.17 1.33 -7.06
CA LEU A 117 5.50 2.53 -7.55
C LEU A 117 4.02 2.44 -7.14
N HIS A 118 3.55 3.42 -6.39
CA HIS A 118 2.15 3.55 -5.98
C HIS A 118 1.42 4.60 -6.82
N LEU A 119 0.22 4.24 -7.30
CA LEU A 119 -0.66 5.10 -8.09
C LEU A 119 -2.08 5.08 -7.54
N VAL A 120 -2.72 6.25 -7.53
CA VAL A 120 -4.10 6.43 -7.05
C VAL A 120 -4.99 6.99 -8.16
N GLY A 121 -5.72 6.09 -8.81
CA GLY A 121 -6.77 6.38 -9.79
C GLY A 121 -8.16 5.95 -9.30
N GLY A 122 -9.13 5.90 -10.22
CA GLY A 122 -10.42 5.27 -10.00
C GLY A 122 -11.17 5.68 -8.72
N ILE A 123 -11.71 4.70 -8.00
CA ILE A 123 -12.45 4.91 -6.75
C ILE A 123 -11.51 5.39 -5.65
N ALA A 124 -10.28 4.89 -5.58
CA ALA A 124 -9.28 5.35 -4.60
C ALA A 124 -9.03 6.86 -4.72
N ARG A 125 -8.99 7.41 -5.94
CA ARG A 125 -8.88 8.87 -6.17
C ARG A 125 -10.10 9.64 -5.69
N ALA A 126 -11.31 9.07 -5.77
CA ALA A 126 -12.48 9.71 -5.19
C ALA A 126 -12.38 9.79 -3.65
N ILE A 127 -11.77 8.79 -3.02
CA ILE A 127 -11.55 8.77 -1.57
C ILE A 127 -10.45 9.75 -1.17
N ALA A 128 -9.41 9.90 -2.00
CA ALA A 128 -8.37 10.93 -1.81
C ALA A 128 -8.93 12.37 -1.77
N LYS A 129 -10.14 12.61 -2.29
CA LYS A 129 -10.81 13.92 -2.28
C LYS A 129 -11.70 14.15 -1.06
N LYS A 130 -11.90 13.14 -0.21
CA LYS A 130 -12.63 13.29 1.05
C LYS A 130 -11.77 14.01 2.08
N ASP A 131 -12.36 14.41 3.20
CA ASP A 131 -11.61 15.06 4.29
C ASP A 131 -10.42 14.21 4.75
N GLN A 132 -9.22 14.79 4.75
CA GLN A 132 -7.93 14.13 4.98
C GLN A 132 -7.64 12.90 4.09
N GLY A 133 -8.38 12.69 3.00
CA GLY A 133 -8.22 11.53 2.13
C GLY A 133 -6.85 11.50 1.45
N GLU A 134 -6.32 12.67 1.10
CA GLU A 134 -5.01 12.85 0.49
C GLU A 134 -3.85 12.55 1.45
N LYS A 135 -4.13 12.44 2.76
CA LYS A 135 -3.13 12.01 3.75
C LYS A 135 -2.73 10.56 3.57
N ILE A 136 -3.67 9.71 3.15
CA ILE A 136 -3.48 8.25 3.07
C ILE A 136 -3.47 7.73 1.63
N TRP A 137 -4.02 8.52 0.69
CA TRP A 137 -4.05 8.23 -0.73
C TRP A 137 -3.27 9.31 -1.48
N ASN A 138 -2.01 9.01 -1.81
CA ASN A 138 -1.14 9.99 -2.48
C ASN A 138 -1.76 10.42 -3.82
N PRO A 139 -2.02 11.73 -4.03
CA PRO A 139 -2.66 12.21 -5.25
C PRO A 139 -1.74 12.14 -6.47
N TYR A 140 -0.42 11.96 -6.26
CA TYR A 140 0.59 11.82 -7.30
C TYR A 140 1.31 10.47 -7.17
N PRO A 141 1.92 9.98 -8.27
CA PRO A 141 2.77 8.80 -8.23
C PRO A 141 3.87 8.92 -7.18
N MET A 142 4.06 7.88 -6.37
CA MET A 142 5.10 7.85 -5.34
C MET A 142 5.93 6.58 -5.50
N LEU A 143 7.25 6.73 -5.51
CA LEU A 143 8.19 5.61 -5.54
C LEU A 143 8.67 5.34 -4.10
N SER A 144 8.66 4.09 -3.66
CA SER A 144 9.29 3.67 -2.41
C SER A 144 10.49 2.77 -2.70
N ILE A 145 11.64 3.05 -2.08
CA ILE A 145 12.89 2.30 -2.23
C ILE A 145 13.24 1.66 -0.89
N TYR A 146 13.54 0.37 -0.91
CA TYR A 146 13.84 -0.41 0.29
C TYR A 146 15.34 -0.69 0.37
N ILE A 147 15.94 -0.17 1.44
CA ILE A 147 17.37 -0.24 1.69
C ILE A 147 17.74 -1.56 2.35
N ASP A 148 18.62 -2.30 1.69
CA ASP A 148 19.25 -3.54 2.18
C ASP A 148 20.63 -3.72 1.52
N GLU A 149 21.24 -4.90 1.63
CA GLU A 149 22.54 -5.17 0.99
C GLU A 149 22.54 -5.04 -0.55
N THR A 150 21.39 -5.16 -1.21
CA THR A 150 21.27 -5.05 -2.67
C THR A 150 21.16 -3.60 -3.10
N ILE A 151 20.51 -2.77 -2.30
CA ILE A 151 20.32 -1.32 -2.54
C ILE A 151 21.05 -0.51 -1.45
N PRO A 152 22.38 -0.39 -1.54
CA PRO A 152 23.17 0.33 -0.53
C PRO A 152 22.97 1.85 -0.65
N LEU A 153 22.74 2.51 0.49
CA LEU A 153 22.42 3.94 0.59
C LEU A 153 23.47 4.86 -0.05
N ASP A 154 24.75 4.55 0.14
CA ASP A 154 25.89 5.35 -0.31
C ASP A 154 26.07 5.36 -1.83
N GLN A 155 25.46 4.42 -2.54
CA GLN A 155 25.49 4.36 -4.00
C GLN A 155 24.31 5.05 -4.67
N LEU A 156 23.28 5.47 -3.92
CA LEU A 156 22.06 6.05 -4.46
C LEU A 156 22.28 7.44 -5.06
N LYS A 157 21.97 7.55 -6.35
CA LYS A 157 21.97 8.80 -7.11
C LYS A 157 20.55 9.20 -7.45
N PHE A 158 20.16 10.39 -7.04
CA PHE A 158 18.84 10.94 -7.33
C PHE A 158 18.93 12.00 -8.42
N PRO A 159 18.09 11.93 -9.47
CA PRO A 159 17.95 12.99 -10.45
C PRO A 159 17.46 14.29 -9.80
N ALA A 160 17.70 15.42 -10.46
CA ALA A 160 17.12 16.70 -10.04
C ALA A 160 15.57 16.66 -10.12
N GLY A 161 14.90 17.42 -9.25
CA GLY A 161 13.44 17.48 -9.20
C GLY A 161 12.76 16.40 -8.36
N VAL A 162 13.49 15.38 -7.91
CA VAL A 162 12.98 14.38 -6.97
C VAL A 162 12.94 14.94 -5.55
N THR A 163 11.81 14.80 -4.87
CA THR A 163 11.66 15.08 -3.44
C THR A 163 11.91 13.81 -2.65
N LEU A 164 12.89 13.83 -1.75
CA LEU A 164 13.21 12.70 -0.89
C LEU A 164 12.41 12.79 0.41
N LEU A 165 11.84 11.66 0.82
CA LEU A 165 11.11 11.49 2.06
C LEU A 165 11.68 10.29 2.83
N GLU A 166 11.56 10.31 4.15
CA GLU A 166 11.76 9.13 5.00
C GLU A 166 10.43 8.54 5.47
N LEU A 167 10.49 7.33 6.04
CA LEU A 167 9.31 6.64 6.57
C LEU A 167 8.52 7.50 7.59
N THR A 168 9.23 8.24 8.42
CA THR A 168 8.68 9.14 9.45
C THR A 168 7.87 10.30 8.85
N ASP A 169 8.24 10.79 7.66
CA ASP A 169 7.45 11.81 6.95
C ASP A 169 6.10 11.24 6.51
N LEU A 170 6.11 10.00 6.00
CA LEU A 170 4.87 9.30 5.65
C LEU A 170 4.03 8.96 6.88
N GLU A 171 4.65 8.50 7.98
CA GLU A 171 3.92 8.23 9.22
C GLU A 171 3.22 9.49 9.73
N LYS A 172 3.93 10.63 9.71
CA LYS A 172 3.37 11.93 10.08
C LYS A 172 2.22 12.31 9.14
N ARG A 173 2.41 12.19 7.83
CA ARG A 173 1.36 12.49 6.83
C ARG A 173 0.12 11.63 7.08
N PHE A 174 0.29 10.32 7.14
CA PHE A 174 -0.79 9.34 7.23
C PHE A 174 -1.55 9.52 8.53
N SER A 175 -0.86 9.77 9.66
CA SER A 175 -1.50 9.95 10.97
C SER A 175 -2.59 11.04 11.04
N GLY A 176 -2.61 11.99 10.10
CA GLY A 176 -3.69 12.96 9.97
C GLY A 176 -5.04 12.34 9.56
N GLY A 177 -5.02 11.19 8.88
CA GLY A 177 -6.21 10.44 8.48
C GLY A 177 -7.01 9.90 9.67
N LEU A 178 -6.35 9.57 10.78
CA LEU A 178 -6.97 9.03 12.00
C LEU A 178 -7.99 10.02 12.62
N THR A 179 -7.85 11.32 12.34
CA THR A 179 -8.74 12.37 12.84
C THR A 179 -9.68 12.92 11.77
N SER A 180 -9.74 12.30 10.58
CA SER A 180 -10.66 12.70 9.52
C SER A 180 -12.11 12.72 10.02
N SER A 181 -12.93 13.64 9.55
CA SER A 181 -14.39 13.57 9.74
C SER A 181 -15.03 12.45 8.90
N ASP A 182 -14.38 12.00 7.82
CA ASP A 182 -14.87 10.93 6.97
C ASP A 182 -14.58 9.54 7.57
N ILE A 183 -15.65 8.78 7.78
CA ILE A 183 -15.62 7.45 8.37
C ILE A 183 -14.68 6.52 7.59
N THR A 184 -14.72 6.56 6.25
CA THR A 184 -13.92 5.69 5.39
C THR A 184 -12.44 5.99 5.51
N VAL A 185 -12.07 7.27 5.52
CA VAL A 185 -10.68 7.70 5.67
C VAL A 185 -10.13 7.26 7.01
N ARG A 186 -10.83 7.53 8.13
CA ARG A 186 -10.38 7.12 9.47
C ARG A 186 -10.12 5.62 9.58
N GLY A 187 -11.09 4.79 9.18
CA GLY A 187 -10.95 3.35 9.35
C GLY A 187 -9.92 2.73 8.39
N TRP A 188 -9.77 3.23 7.15
CA TRP A 188 -8.72 2.74 6.27
C TRP A 188 -7.32 3.18 6.70
N ASP A 189 -7.19 4.41 7.22
CA ASP A 189 -5.92 4.92 7.72
C ASP A 189 -5.34 4.01 8.81
N ALA A 190 -6.17 3.58 9.77
CA ALA A 190 -5.74 2.66 10.83
C ALA A 190 -4.98 1.44 10.27
N GLY A 191 -5.51 0.82 9.22
CA GLY A 191 -4.87 -0.32 8.56
C GLY A 191 -3.65 0.06 7.71
N LEU A 192 -3.68 1.20 7.03
CA LEU A 192 -2.56 1.67 6.20
C LEU A 192 -1.37 2.07 7.05
N LEU A 193 -1.58 2.84 8.12
CA LEU A 193 -0.56 3.28 9.06
C LEU A 193 0.06 2.09 9.82
N ALA A 194 -0.72 1.08 10.18
CA ALA A 194 -0.20 -0.16 10.78
C ALA A 194 0.73 -0.93 9.83
N ARG A 195 0.38 -1.02 8.53
CA ARG A 195 1.20 -1.68 7.52
C ARG A 195 2.40 -0.85 7.08
N LEU A 196 2.30 0.48 7.15
CA LEU A 196 3.38 1.40 6.81
C LEU A 196 4.61 1.14 7.70
N ASN A 197 4.38 1.00 9.00
CA ASN A 197 5.43 0.68 9.97
C ASN A 197 4.88 -0.24 11.09
N PRO A 198 4.99 -1.58 10.94
CA PRO A 198 4.52 -2.54 11.93
C PRO A 198 5.38 -2.57 13.22
N TYR A 199 6.44 -1.77 13.29
CA TYR A 199 7.32 -1.63 14.44
C TYR A 199 7.13 -0.29 15.18
N SER A 200 6.18 0.55 14.78
CA SER A 200 5.94 1.85 15.41
C SER A 200 5.01 1.74 16.62
N SER A 201 5.56 1.90 17.83
CA SER A 201 4.74 2.02 19.05
C SER A 201 3.85 3.27 19.02
N SER A 202 4.32 4.36 18.40
CA SER A 202 3.56 5.60 18.28
C SER A 202 2.29 5.39 17.47
N ASN A 203 2.43 4.79 16.27
CA ASN A 203 1.29 4.49 15.42
C ASN A 203 0.35 3.48 16.09
N MET A 204 0.89 2.43 16.70
CA MET A 204 0.09 1.43 17.42
C MET A 204 -0.79 2.07 18.48
N ASN A 205 -0.23 2.97 19.29
CA ASN A 205 -0.98 3.66 20.33
C ASN A 205 -1.97 4.69 19.77
N ALA A 206 -1.63 5.38 18.68
CA ALA A 206 -2.54 6.30 18.01
C ALA A 206 -3.74 5.56 17.41
N ILE A 207 -3.51 4.41 16.77
CA ILE A 207 -4.54 3.53 16.23
C ILE A 207 -5.41 2.97 17.35
N ALA A 208 -4.83 2.52 18.47
CA ALA A 208 -5.59 1.95 19.58
C ALA A 208 -6.65 2.89 20.15
N LYS A 209 -6.44 4.22 20.10
CA LYS A 209 -7.44 5.22 20.52
C LYS A 209 -8.73 5.14 19.71
N LEU A 210 -8.68 4.68 18.46
CA LEU A 210 -9.87 4.51 17.61
C LEU A 210 -10.71 3.28 17.99
N LEU A 211 -10.35 2.51 19.02
CA LEU A 211 -11.25 1.52 19.62
C LEU A 211 -12.44 2.20 20.32
N ASP A 212 -12.30 3.48 20.65
CA ASP A 212 -13.35 4.34 21.23
C ASP A 212 -14.07 5.19 20.16
N ASP A 213 -13.80 4.99 18.87
CA ASP A 213 -14.50 5.72 17.80
C ASP A 213 -16.00 5.41 17.86
N ASN A 214 -16.85 6.41 17.59
CA ASN A 214 -18.31 6.26 17.60
C ASN A 214 -18.80 5.28 16.53
N GLU A 215 -18.06 5.15 15.43
CA GLU A 215 -18.43 4.30 14.31
C GLU A 215 -17.89 2.87 14.47
N VAL A 216 -18.81 1.90 14.50
CA VAL A 216 -18.47 0.47 14.60
C VAL A 216 -17.50 0.04 13.50
N TRP A 217 -17.66 0.57 12.29
CA TRP A 217 -16.81 0.24 11.16
C TRP A 217 -15.35 0.68 11.41
N VAL A 218 -15.14 1.83 12.04
CA VAL A 218 -13.80 2.30 12.42
C VAL A 218 -13.25 1.39 13.51
N ARG A 219 -14.02 1.08 14.57
CA ARG A 219 -13.59 0.16 15.64
C ARG A 219 -13.16 -1.21 15.10
N LEU A 220 -13.90 -1.77 14.14
CA LEU A 220 -13.59 -3.05 13.47
C LEU A 220 -12.28 -3.00 12.68
N ASN A 221 -12.05 -1.92 11.93
CA ASN A 221 -10.79 -1.73 11.21
C ASN A 221 -9.62 -1.53 12.17
N THR A 222 -9.82 -0.76 13.24
CA THR A 222 -8.84 -0.54 14.30
C THR A 222 -8.42 -1.84 14.95
N ALA A 223 -9.36 -2.67 15.41
CA ALA A 223 -9.04 -3.96 16.00
C ALA A 223 -8.25 -4.85 15.02
N GLY A 224 -8.67 -4.92 13.75
CA GLY A 224 -7.93 -5.65 12.72
C GLY A 224 -6.53 -5.09 12.44
N ALA A 225 -6.35 -3.77 12.48
CA ALA A 225 -5.07 -3.10 12.30
C ALA A 225 -4.09 -3.39 13.45
N LEU A 226 -4.58 -3.48 14.70
CA LEU A 226 -3.75 -3.80 15.86
C LEU A 226 -3.11 -5.19 15.76
N ALA A 227 -3.75 -6.14 15.06
CA ALA A 227 -3.19 -7.47 14.81
C ALA A 227 -1.89 -7.43 13.97
N VAL A 228 -1.68 -6.39 13.14
CA VAL A 228 -0.51 -6.23 12.26
C VAL A 228 0.78 -6.06 13.08
N PHE A 229 0.70 -5.42 14.24
CA PHE A 229 1.83 -5.24 15.16
C PHE A 229 2.26 -6.55 15.85
N GLY A 230 1.42 -7.60 15.79
CA GLY A 230 1.71 -8.92 16.36
C GLY A 230 2.13 -8.82 17.83
N LYS A 231 3.25 -9.47 18.18
CA LYS A 231 3.73 -9.54 19.57
C LYS A 231 4.01 -8.17 20.19
N LYS A 232 4.31 -7.14 19.37
CA LYS A 232 4.53 -5.78 19.86
C LYS A 232 3.28 -5.16 20.51
N ALA A 233 2.09 -5.61 20.11
CA ALA A 233 0.81 -5.19 20.70
C ALA A 233 0.43 -5.92 21.99
N THR A 234 1.30 -6.77 22.55
CA THR A 234 1.08 -7.42 23.86
C THR A 234 0.62 -6.46 24.97
N PRO A 235 1.18 -5.23 25.10
CA PRO A 235 0.71 -4.28 26.12
C PRO A 235 -0.76 -3.86 25.98
N LEU A 236 -1.37 -4.03 24.81
CA LEU A 236 -2.78 -3.72 24.56
C LEU A 236 -3.72 -4.87 24.92
N LEU A 237 -3.23 -6.08 25.22
CA LEU A 237 -4.07 -7.24 25.52
C LEU A 237 -5.07 -7.02 26.66
N PRO A 238 -4.73 -6.35 27.79
CA PRO A 238 -5.71 -6.09 28.83
C PRO A 238 -6.90 -5.25 28.35
N ASP A 239 -6.64 -4.18 27.58
CA ASP A 239 -7.69 -3.32 27.01
C ASP A 239 -8.51 -4.03 25.93
N LEU A 240 -7.86 -4.82 25.06
CA LEU A 240 -8.57 -5.62 24.07
C LEU A 240 -9.49 -6.68 24.72
N LYS A 241 -9.05 -7.29 25.85
CA LYS A 241 -9.82 -8.29 26.59
C LYS A 241 -11.01 -7.67 27.32
N SER A 242 -10.86 -6.49 27.93
CA SER A 242 -11.98 -5.80 28.57
C SER A 242 -13.07 -5.43 27.55
N ARG A 243 -12.67 -5.04 26.33
CA ARG A 243 -13.58 -4.70 25.23
C ARG A 243 -14.30 -5.90 24.60
N LEU A 244 -13.99 -7.13 24.99
CA LEU A 244 -14.81 -8.30 24.62
C LEU A 244 -16.21 -8.22 25.22
N ASP A 245 -16.41 -7.42 26.27
CA ASP A 245 -17.73 -7.11 26.81
C ASP A 245 -18.44 -6.05 25.95
N THR A 246 -18.78 -6.44 24.72
CA THR A 246 -19.54 -5.62 23.78
C THR A 246 -20.73 -6.42 23.25
N ASP A 247 -21.85 -5.73 23.02
CA ASP A 247 -23.04 -6.28 22.39
C ASP A 247 -22.88 -6.46 20.87
N ASP A 248 -21.86 -5.81 20.28
CA ASP A 248 -21.56 -5.96 18.86
C ASP A 248 -20.84 -7.29 18.58
N ALA A 249 -21.57 -8.24 18.00
CA ALA A 249 -21.05 -9.57 17.70
C ALA A 249 -19.87 -9.56 16.71
N ALA A 250 -19.85 -8.63 15.75
CA ALA A 250 -18.78 -8.53 14.77
C ALA A 250 -17.49 -8.00 15.43
N LEU A 251 -17.62 -6.98 16.28
CA LEU A 251 -16.50 -6.40 17.03
C LEU A 251 -15.96 -7.39 18.04
N LYS A 252 -16.83 -8.07 18.81
CA LYS A 252 -16.46 -9.15 19.73
C LYS A 252 -15.64 -10.24 19.02
N LYS A 253 -16.11 -10.70 17.85
CA LYS A 253 -15.39 -11.69 17.03
C LYS A 253 -14.03 -11.16 16.57
N ARG A 254 -13.98 -9.93 16.03
CA ARG A 254 -12.73 -9.32 15.54
C ARG A 254 -11.71 -9.11 16.66
N LEU A 255 -12.14 -8.70 17.86
CA LEU A 255 -11.28 -8.55 19.03
C LEU A 255 -10.70 -9.90 19.46
N ALA A 256 -11.53 -10.94 19.52
CA ALA A 256 -11.07 -12.30 19.84
C ALA A 256 -10.03 -12.83 18.83
N GLU A 257 -10.25 -12.61 17.53
CA GLU A 257 -9.28 -12.94 16.48
C GLU A 257 -7.96 -12.17 16.66
N THR A 258 -8.06 -10.87 16.95
CA THR A 258 -6.92 -9.97 17.15
C THR A 258 -6.07 -10.40 18.36
N ILE A 259 -6.72 -10.69 19.49
CA ILE A 259 -6.07 -11.20 20.70
C ILE A 259 -5.31 -12.49 20.40
N LYS A 260 -5.97 -13.44 19.73
CA LYS A 260 -5.33 -14.71 19.33
C LYS A 260 -4.10 -14.49 18.45
N ILE A 261 -4.17 -13.57 17.49
CA ILE A 261 -3.03 -13.24 16.62
C ILE A 261 -1.87 -12.66 17.44
N ILE A 262 -2.14 -11.72 18.36
CA ILE A 262 -1.12 -11.09 19.21
C ILE A 262 -0.45 -12.12 20.13
N GLU A 263 -1.25 -12.96 20.80
CA GLU A 263 -0.75 -14.00 21.72
C GLU A 263 0.08 -15.07 21.02
N ALA A 264 -0.29 -15.44 19.79
CA ALA A 264 0.43 -16.45 19.00
C ALA A 264 1.56 -15.87 18.13
N ALA A 265 1.73 -14.55 18.09
CA ALA A 265 2.68 -13.92 17.19
C ALA A 265 4.14 -14.28 17.56
N PRO A 266 4.99 -14.58 16.56
CA PRO A 266 6.40 -14.84 16.80
C PRO A 266 7.12 -13.57 17.29
N ASP A 267 8.21 -13.75 18.04
CA ASP A 267 9.08 -12.63 18.36
C ASP A 267 9.84 -12.13 17.12
N LYS A 268 9.67 -10.85 16.80
CA LYS A 268 10.33 -10.15 15.70
C LYS A 268 11.34 -9.09 16.18
N SER A 269 11.74 -9.13 17.45
CA SER A 269 12.66 -8.17 18.07
C SER A 269 13.96 -7.96 17.30
N LYS A 270 14.53 -9.02 16.69
CA LYS A 270 15.72 -8.92 15.83
C LYS A 270 15.42 -8.11 14.55
N ALA A 271 14.32 -8.40 13.87
CA ALA A 271 13.92 -7.69 12.65
C ALA A 271 13.56 -6.23 12.96
N GLU A 272 12.90 -5.97 14.10
CA GLU A 272 12.63 -4.62 14.60
C GLU A 272 13.93 -3.84 14.83
N LYS A 273 14.93 -4.42 15.50
CA LYS A 273 16.24 -3.77 15.69
C LYS A 273 16.94 -3.43 14.38
N GLN A 274 16.92 -4.35 13.41
CA GLN A 274 17.50 -4.11 12.09
C GLN A 274 16.75 -2.98 11.36
N HIS A 275 15.42 -3.01 11.37
CA HIS A 275 14.58 -1.96 10.79
C HIS A 275 14.91 -0.59 11.38
N GLN A 276 15.03 -0.49 12.70
CA GLN A 276 15.36 0.76 13.40
C GLN A 276 16.77 1.27 13.09
N GLU A 277 17.75 0.38 12.89
CA GLU A 277 19.10 0.82 12.51
C GLU A 277 19.11 1.39 11.08
N ILE A 278 18.43 0.73 10.14
CA ILE A 278 18.34 1.23 8.76
C ILE A 278 17.58 2.57 8.73
N LEU A 279 16.52 2.76 9.53
CA LEU A 279 15.87 4.07 9.66
C LEU A 279 16.86 5.16 10.07
N LYS A 280 17.69 4.91 11.09
CA LYS A 280 18.72 5.88 11.52
C LYS A 280 19.73 6.17 10.40
N GLN A 281 20.11 5.16 9.63
CA GLN A 281 21.02 5.34 8.49
C GLN A 281 20.38 6.22 7.40
N ILE A 282 19.11 5.96 7.05
CA ILE A 282 18.33 6.77 6.12
C ILE A 282 18.25 8.23 6.60
N SER A 283 17.88 8.46 7.87
CA SER A 283 17.77 9.82 8.41
C SER A 283 19.10 10.56 8.40
N ARG A 284 20.23 9.87 8.69
CA ARG A 284 21.57 10.47 8.57
C ARG A 284 21.89 10.84 7.13
N PHE A 285 21.62 9.93 6.19
CA PHE A 285 21.84 10.14 4.76
C PHE A 285 21.05 11.35 4.23
N LEU A 286 19.77 11.48 4.55
CA LEU A 286 18.95 12.61 4.11
C LEU A 286 19.45 13.94 4.69
N LYS A 287 19.77 13.99 5.99
CA LYS A 287 20.31 15.20 6.65
C LYS A 287 21.64 15.67 6.05
N THR A 288 22.46 14.76 5.52
CA THR A 288 23.72 15.17 4.85
C THR A 288 23.49 15.81 3.50
N ARG A 289 22.32 15.62 2.88
CA ARG A 289 21.97 16.18 1.56
C ARG A 289 21.17 17.48 1.63
N GLU A 290 20.63 17.82 2.80
CA GLU A 290 19.97 19.11 3.06
C GLU A 290 20.98 20.23 3.38
N ARG A 291 22.25 19.89 3.61
CA ARG A 291 23.36 20.82 3.87
C ARG A 291 24.09 21.18 2.59
#